data_AF-A0A2N0H5V2-F1
#
_entry.id   AF-A0A2N0H5V2-F1
#
_cell.length_a   1.000
_cell.length_b   1.000
_cell.length_c   1.000
_cell.angle_alpha   90.00
_cell.angle_beta   90.00
_cell.angle_gamma   90.00
#
_symmetry.space_group_name_H-M   'P 1'
#
loop_
_entity.id
_entity.type
_entity.pdbx_description
1 polymer ?
#
loop_
_entity_poly.entity_id
_entity_poly.type
_entity_poly.pdbx_seq_one_letter_code
_entity_poly.pdbx_strand_id
1 'polypeptide(L)'
;MRGVSLNTLIEAAVTEQPYNHQRLGLQARRYCGVISGKLCSDLPEDLHDDIFQQAFVELFRIGAGALERLSGLALFRRAIFVAIRVVRADYAPPGRRTRKARDGAPPERVAAEDIGWIAEGDHLQRATVIGTDNTPYIDFDQFQSPAAAVAMKQVEDRIDGDWALRRAPLNVASALRLICLDGVRVDTAAQAVGLDRFKLYREVAALSAALAAA
;
A
#
# COMPACT_ATOMS: atom_id res chain seq x y z
N MET A 1 19.56 6.88 13.55
CA MET A 1 19.84 7.68 12.34
C MET A 1 18.90 7.20 11.23
N ARG A 2 18.02 8.06 10.70
CA ARG A 2 17.13 7.67 9.59
C ARG A 2 17.95 7.58 8.30
N GLY A 3 17.85 6.46 7.58
CA GLY A 3 18.56 6.27 6.32
C GLY A 3 18.07 7.20 5.21
N VAL A 4 18.93 7.48 4.22
CA VAL A 4 18.59 8.29 3.03
C VAL A 4 17.61 7.50 2.16
N SER A 5 16.40 8.04 1.97
CA SER A 5 15.32 7.41 1.19
C SER A 5 15.39 7.80 -0.29
N LEU A 6 14.70 7.04 -1.16
CA LEU A 6 14.57 7.40 -2.57
C LEU A 6 13.90 8.77 -2.73
N ASN A 7 12.92 9.09 -1.88
CA ASN A 7 12.27 10.40 -1.87
C ASN A 7 13.29 11.54 -1.69
N THR A 8 14.17 11.42 -0.68
CA THR A 8 15.20 12.44 -0.41
C THR A 8 16.24 12.53 -1.53
N LEU A 9 16.56 11.42 -2.20
CA LEU A 9 17.50 11.42 -3.34
C LEU A 9 16.90 12.12 -4.57
N ILE A 10 15.60 11.93 -4.83
CA ILE A 10 14.91 12.60 -5.92
C ILE A 10 14.78 14.10 -5.63
N GLU A 11 14.40 14.47 -4.41
CA GLU A 11 14.34 15.87 -3.99
C GLU A 11 15.68 16.57 -4.18
N ALA A 12 16.77 15.94 -3.71
CA ALA A 12 18.12 16.47 -3.89
C ALA A 12 18.51 16.57 -5.38
N ALA A 13 18.16 15.58 -6.19
CA ALA A 13 18.48 15.58 -7.63
C ALA A 13 17.76 16.68 -8.40
N VAL A 14 16.49 16.90 -8.10
CA VAL A 14 15.67 17.90 -8.81
C VAL A 14 15.98 19.32 -8.32
N THR A 15 16.47 19.49 -7.10
CA THR A 15 16.88 20.78 -6.52
C THR A 15 18.37 21.09 -6.70
N GLU A 16 19.09 20.30 -7.48
CA GLU A 16 20.54 20.45 -7.74
C GLU A 16 21.42 20.42 -6.48
N GLN A 17 20.93 19.80 -5.40
CA GLN A 17 21.71 19.57 -4.19
C GLN A 17 22.70 18.42 -4.40
N PRO A 18 23.78 18.31 -3.62
CA PRO A 18 24.68 17.17 -3.70
C PRO A 18 23.99 15.86 -3.24
N TYR A 19 24.03 14.83 -4.08
CA TYR A 19 23.49 13.50 -3.79
C TYR A 19 24.36 12.36 -4.35
N ASN A 20 24.10 11.14 -3.90
CA ASN A 20 24.77 9.96 -4.44
C ASN A 20 24.06 9.45 -5.71
N HIS A 21 24.64 9.78 -6.87
CA HIS A 21 24.12 9.43 -8.19
C HIS A 21 23.94 7.91 -8.39
N GLN A 22 24.91 7.10 -7.96
CA GLN A 22 24.84 5.64 -8.10
C GLN A 22 23.68 5.06 -7.28
N ARG A 23 23.52 5.54 -6.05
CA ARG A 23 22.43 5.10 -5.17
C ARG A 23 21.07 5.53 -5.70
N LEU A 24 20.95 6.76 -6.22
CA LEU A 24 19.72 7.22 -6.88
C LEU A 24 19.37 6.31 -8.06
N GLY A 25 20.31 6.08 -8.98
CA GLY A 25 20.08 5.25 -10.16
C GLY A 25 19.63 3.84 -9.81
N LEU A 26 20.29 3.18 -8.86
CA LEU A 26 19.94 1.82 -8.43
C LEU A 26 18.53 1.75 -7.81
N GLN A 27 18.21 2.67 -6.91
CA GLN A 27 16.92 2.69 -6.21
C GLN A 27 15.76 3.07 -7.15
N ALA A 28 15.99 4.08 -7.99
CA ALA A 28 15.03 4.52 -9.00
C ALA A 28 14.78 3.41 -10.04
N ARG A 29 15.81 2.68 -10.48
CA ARG A 29 15.68 1.55 -11.41
C ARG A 29 14.83 0.44 -10.83
N ARG A 30 15.08 0.04 -9.57
CA ARG A 30 14.26 -0.97 -8.88
C ARG A 30 12.80 -0.51 -8.78
N TYR A 31 12.57 0.72 -8.36
CA TYR A 31 11.21 1.28 -8.24
C TYR A 31 10.48 1.34 -9.58
N CYS A 32 11.17 1.79 -10.63
CA CYS A 32 10.65 1.85 -11.99
C CYS A 32 10.36 0.45 -12.57
N GLY A 33 11.26 -0.52 -12.34
CA GLY A 33 11.10 -1.91 -12.77
C GLY A 33 9.82 -2.54 -12.21
N VAL A 34 9.52 -2.32 -10.93
CA VAL A 34 8.28 -2.81 -10.30
C VAL A 34 7.03 -2.22 -10.97
N ILE A 35 7.00 -0.90 -11.17
CA ILE A 35 5.84 -0.22 -11.76
C ILE A 35 5.65 -0.63 -13.23
N SER A 36 6.74 -0.62 -14.01
CA SER A 36 6.71 -0.97 -15.42
C SER A 36 6.38 -2.44 -15.63
N GLY A 37 6.97 -3.37 -14.88
CA GLY A 37 6.64 -4.79 -14.94
C GLY A 37 5.16 -5.08 -14.66
N LYS A 38 4.57 -4.36 -13.70
CA LYS A 38 3.15 -4.51 -13.36
C LYS A 38 2.20 -3.92 -14.41
N LEU A 39 2.53 -2.74 -14.94
CA LEU A 39 1.64 -2.02 -15.87
C LEU A 39 1.87 -2.36 -17.34
N CYS A 40 3.04 -2.93 -17.64
CA CYS A 40 3.52 -3.19 -18.99
C CYS A 40 4.17 -4.56 -19.12
N SER A 41 3.59 -5.59 -18.49
CA SER A 41 4.05 -6.98 -18.63
C SER A 41 3.97 -7.52 -20.05
N ASP A 42 3.32 -6.80 -20.96
CA ASP A 42 3.26 -7.09 -22.39
C ASP A 42 4.47 -6.55 -23.18
N LEU A 43 5.30 -5.69 -22.60
CA LEU A 43 6.49 -5.15 -23.27
C LEU A 43 7.69 -6.12 -23.13
N PRO A 44 8.55 -6.17 -24.15
CA PRO A 44 9.88 -6.78 -24.05
C PRO A 44 10.73 -6.21 -22.90
N GLU A 45 11.59 -7.05 -22.31
CA GLU A 45 12.39 -6.71 -21.12
C GLU A 45 13.31 -5.50 -21.34
N ASP A 46 13.87 -5.35 -22.54
CA ASP A 46 14.72 -4.23 -22.96
C ASP A 46 13.99 -2.88 -22.88
N LEU A 47 12.69 -2.83 -23.17
CA LEU A 47 11.91 -1.58 -23.10
C LEU A 47 11.69 -1.09 -21.66
N HIS A 48 11.89 -1.93 -20.65
CA HIS A 48 11.81 -1.48 -19.26
C HIS A 48 12.97 -0.57 -18.88
N ASP A 49 14.15 -0.79 -19.48
CA ASP A 49 15.29 0.11 -19.32
C ASP A 49 15.07 1.45 -20.04
N ASP A 50 14.42 1.43 -21.21
CA ASP A 50 14.04 2.66 -21.92
C ASP A 50 13.01 3.48 -21.13
N ILE A 51 12.01 2.82 -20.50
CA ILE A 51 11.05 3.48 -19.61
C ILE A 51 11.79 4.15 -18.44
N PHE A 52 12.79 3.48 -17.87
CA PHE A 52 13.59 4.04 -16.78
C PHE A 52 14.36 5.28 -17.21
N GLN A 53 15.05 5.24 -18.36
CA GLN A 53 15.78 6.40 -18.88
C GLN A 53 14.83 7.55 -19.20
N GLN A 54 13.71 7.28 -19.89
CA GLN A 54 12.71 8.29 -20.21
C GLN A 54 12.05 8.86 -18.96
N ALA A 55 11.87 8.08 -17.88
CA ALA A 55 11.34 8.59 -16.62
C ALA A 55 12.24 9.65 -15.99
N PHE A 56 13.56 9.55 -16.12
CA PHE A 56 14.48 10.62 -15.68
C PHE A 56 14.39 11.86 -16.55
N VAL A 57 14.28 11.70 -17.88
CA VAL A 57 14.05 12.83 -18.79
C VAL A 57 12.79 13.59 -18.39
N GLU A 58 11.69 12.88 -18.14
CA GLU A 58 10.43 13.49 -17.72
C GLU A 58 10.50 14.08 -16.30
N LEU A 59 11.23 13.44 -15.38
CA LEU A 59 11.43 13.98 -14.03
C LEU A 59 12.11 15.35 -14.08
N PHE A 60 13.21 15.48 -14.83
CA PHE A 60 13.94 16.75 -14.95
C PHE A 60 13.16 17.78 -15.79
N ARG A 61 12.36 17.34 -16.75
CA ARG A 61 11.44 18.22 -17.50
C ARG A 61 10.36 18.82 -16.59
N ILE A 62 9.84 18.07 -15.62
CA ILE A 62 8.87 18.59 -14.63
C ILE A 62 9.54 19.64 -13.72
N GLY A 63 10.77 19.36 -13.29
CA GLY A 63 11.59 20.29 -12.50
C GLY A 63 11.13 20.49 -11.05
N ALA A 64 11.86 21.33 -10.33
CA ALA A 64 11.70 21.54 -8.88
C ALA A 64 10.40 22.22 -8.47
N GLY A 65 9.79 23.03 -9.35
CA GLY A 65 8.55 23.76 -9.01
C GLY A 65 7.39 22.84 -8.64
N ALA A 66 7.41 21.58 -9.09
CA ALA A 66 6.36 20.63 -8.74
C ALA A 66 6.52 20.01 -7.33
N LEU A 67 7.68 20.21 -6.67
CA LEU A 67 7.91 19.77 -5.29
C LEU A 67 7.08 20.54 -4.25
N GLU A 68 6.57 21.72 -4.60
CA GLU A 68 5.68 22.50 -3.74
C GLU A 68 4.38 21.76 -3.41
N ARG A 69 3.96 20.84 -4.29
CA ARG A 69 2.68 20.13 -4.19
C ARG A 69 2.83 18.62 -4.06
N LEU A 70 3.98 18.07 -4.41
CA LEU A 70 4.21 16.64 -4.51
C LEU A 70 5.54 16.27 -3.87
N SER A 71 5.61 15.12 -3.22
CA SER A 71 6.88 14.54 -2.78
C SER A 71 7.74 14.13 -3.98
N GLY A 72 9.06 14.04 -3.79
CA GLY A 72 9.98 13.55 -4.83
C GLY A 72 9.56 12.18 -5.40
N LEU A 73 9.12 11.27 -4.53
CA LEU A 73 8.62 9.96 -4.95
C LEU A 73 7.35 10.08 -5.82
N ALA A 74 6.41 10.94 -5.44
CA ALA A 74 5.18 11.17 -6.21
C ALA A 74 5.48 11.79 -7.58
N LEU A 75 6.46 12.69 -7.67
CA LEU A 75 6.95 13.24 -8.93
C LEU A 75 7.55 12.18 -9.82
N PHE A 76 8.45 11.35 -9.29
CA PHE A 76 9.06 10.30 -10.07
C PHE A 76 8.05 9.26 -10.55
N ARG A 77 7.07 8.90 -9.70
CA ARG A 77 5.95 8.03 -10.12
C ARG A 77 5.16 8.64 -11.28
N ARG A 78 4.89 9.95 -11.25
CA ARG A 78 4.23 10.65 -12.37
C ARG A 78 5.09 10.61 -13.63
N ALA A 79 6.40 10.83 -13.50
CA ALA A 79 7.34 10.76 -14.61
C ALA A 79 7.36 9.36 -15.25
N ILE A 80 7.35 8.29 -14.45
CA ILE A 80 7.26 6.90 -14.93
C ILE A 80 5.98 6.68 -15.76
N PHE A 81 4.84 7.21 -15.33
CA PHE A 81 3.59 7.06 -16.10
C PHE A 81 3.61 7.80 -17.44
N VAL A 82 4.30 8.93 -17.52
CA VAL A 82 4.51 9.64 -18.79
C VAL A 82 5.48 8.83 -19.66
N ALA A 83 6.60 8.37 -19.10
CA ALA A 83 7.59 7.55 -19.79
C ALA A 83 6.99 6.28 -20.39
N ILE A 84 6.15 5.55 -19.65
CA ILE A 84 5.41 4.38 -20.16
C ILE A 84 4.58 4.74 -21.39
N ARG A 85 3.92 5.91 -21.40
CA ARG A 85 3.10 6.33 -22.55
C ARG A 85 3.95 6.67 -23.76
N VAL A 86 5.07 7.35 -23.55
CA VAL A 86 6.03 7.71 -24.59
C VAL A 86 6.61 6.44 -25.22
N VAL A 87 7.22 5.57 -24.42
CA VAL A 87 7.84 4.33 -24.91
C VAL A 87 6.83 3.42 -25.61
N ARG A 88 5.59 3.30 -25.08
CA ARG A 88 4.54 2.53 -25.76
C ARG A 88 4.12 3.15 -27.09
N ALA A 89 4.09 4.47 -27.20
CA ALA A 89 3.72 5.14 -28.44
C ALA A 89 4.80 4.92 -29.51
N ASP A 90 6.08 4.97 -29.11
CA ASP A 90 7.21 4.77 -30.01
C ASP A 90 7.35 3.31 -30.46
N TYR A 91 7.04 2.35 -29.57
CA TYR A 91 7.09 0.92 -29.88
C TYR A 91 5.88 0.43 -30.69
N ALA A 92 4.71 1.07 -30.56
CA ALA A 92 3.51 0.61 -31.25
C ALA A 92 3.57 0.95 -32.76
N PRO A 93 3.31 -0.02 -33.66
CA PRO A 93 3.23 0.27 -35.09
C PRO A 93 2.13 1.31 -35.38
N PRO A 94 2.31 2.18 -36.37
CA PRO A 94 1.32 3.20 -36.71
C PRO A 94 -0.05 2.57 -36.99
N GLY A 95 -1.10 3.12 -36.38
CA GLY A 95 -2.48 2.63 -36.51
C GLY A 95 -2.87 1.49 -35.56
N ARG A 96 -1.95 0.95 -34.76
CA ARG A 96 -2.27 -0.04 -33.71
C ARG A 96 -2.59 0.66 -32.38
N ARG A 97 -3.48 0.05 -31.59
CA ARG A 97 -3.75 0.49 -30.22
C ARG A 97 -2.51 0.24 -29.34
N THR A 98 -2.09 1.26 -28.60
CA THR A 98 -0.94 1.22 -27.66
C THR A 98 -1.25 0.46 -26.35
N ARG A 99 -2.53 0.12 -26.10
CA ARG A 99 -3.00 -0.60 -24.92
C ARG A 99 -3.86 -1.78 -25.34
N LYS A 100 -3.63 -2.96 -24.73
CA LYS A 100 -4.54 -4.11 -24.87
C LYS A 100 -5.95 -3.74 -24.39
N ALA A 101 -6.97 -4.28 -25.05
CA ALA A 101 -8.34 -4.22 -24.55
C ALA A 101 -8.37 -4.84 -23.14
N ARG A 102 -9.18 -4.26 -22.25
CA ARG A 102 -9.21 -4.64 -20.84
C ARG A 102 -10.05 -5.92 -20.70
N ASP A 103 -9.53 -7.04 -21.19
CA ASP A 103 -10.26 -8.32 -21.26
C ASP A 103 -10.00 -9.20 -20.03
N GLY A 104 -9.85 -8.61 -18.84
CA GLY A 104 -9.54 -9.37 -17.63
C GLY A 104 -9.91 -8.67 -16.33
N ALA A 105 -10.03 -9.47 -15.27
CA ALA A 105 -10.22 -8.98 -13.90
C ALA A 105 -9.08 -8.01 -13.52
N PRO A 106 -9.37 -6.93 -12.76
CA PRO A 106 -8.36 -5.96 -12.38
C PRO A 106 -7.22 -6.64 -11.60
N PRO A 107 -5.94 -6.37 -11.93
CA PRO A 107 -4.83 -6.96 -11.21
C PRO A 107 -4.83 -6.50 -9.74
N GLU A 108 -4.39 -7.40 -8.87
CA GLU A 108 -4.29 -7.16 -7.42
C GLU A 108 -3.45 -5.90 -7.14
N ARG A 109 -4.04 -4.96 -6.40
CA ARG A 109 -3.43 -3.66 -6.10
C ARG A 109 -2.56 -3.76 -4.84
N VAL A 110 -1.35 -4.30 -4.96
CA VAL A 110 -0.30 -4.07 -3.96
C VAL A 110 0.09 -2.60 -3.98
N ALA A 111 0.05 -1.92 -2.82
CA ALA A 111 0.39 -0.51 -2.71
C ALA A 111 1.91 -0.34 -2.89
N ALA A 112 2.34 0.75 -3.53
CA ALA A 112 3.76 0.98 -3.81
C ALA A 112 4.59 1.21 -2.53
N GLU A 113 3.92 1.50 -1.40
CA GLU A 113 4.50 1.66 -0.07
C GLU A 113 4.78 0.32 0.65
N ASP A 114 4.27 -0.80 0.13
CA ASP A 114 4.49 -2.13 0.71
C ASP A 114 5.80 -2.79 0.24
N ILE A 115 6.51 -2.24 -0.76
CA ILE A 115 7.70 -2.88 -1.34
C ILE A 115 8.93 -1.97 -1.18
N GLY A 116 9.93 -2.46 -0.45
CA GLY A 116 11.14 -1.72 -0.06
C GLY A 116 11.31 -1.54 1.46
N TRP A 117 10.52 -2.25 2.25
CA TRP A 117 10.66 -2.27 3.71
C TRP A 117 12.07 -2.76 4.09
N ILE A 118 12.88 -1.85 4.64
CA ILE A 118 14.14 -2.20 5.27
C ILE A 118 13.79 -2.59 6.69
N ALA A 119 14.03 -3.85 7.01
CA ALA A 119 13.87 -4.40 8.33
C ALA A 119 14.60 -3.52 9.37
N GLU A 120 13.91 -3.12 10.43
CA GLU A 120 14.56 -2.49 11.58
C GLU A 120 15.61 -3.43 12.19
N GLY A 121 16.65 -2.87 12.82
CA GLY A 121 17.75 -3.66 13.38
C GLY A 121 17.27 -4.76 14.33
N ASP A 122 16.24 -4.47 15.12
CA ASP A 122 15.65 -5.41 16.08
C ASP A 122 14.90 -6.57 15.39
N HIS A 123 14.36 -6.35 14.20
CA HIS A 123 13.74 -7.41 13.39
C HIS A 123 14.79 -8.29 12.73
N LEU A 124 15.88 -7.71 12.23
CA LEU A 124 17.01 -8.47 11.70
C LEU A 124 17.66 -9.33 12.79
N GLN A 125 17.85 -8.78 13.99
CA GLN A 125 18.41 -9.54 15.11
C GLN A 125 17.52 -10.71 15.52
N ARG A 126 16.20 -10.50 15.61
CA ARG A 126 15.24 -11.57 15.92
C ARG A 126 15.22 -12.66 14.84
N ALA A 127 15.25 -12.26 13.57
CA ALA A 127 15.24 -13.19 12.44
C ALA A 127 16.61 -13.79 12.12
N THR A 128 17.68 -13.41 12.82
CA THR A 128 19.01 -14.01 12.63
C THR A 128 19.10 -15.29 13.45
N VAL A 129 19.16 -16.42 12.78
CA VAL A 129 19.31 -17.75 13.39
C VAL A 129 20.72 -18.26 13.15
N ILE A 130 21.31 -18.89 14.16
CA ILE A 130 22.62 -19.54 14.03
C ILE A 130 22.40 -20.96 13.52
N GLY A 131 22.94 -21.27 12.34
CA GLY A 131 22.89 -22.61 11.77
C GLY A 131 23.73 -23.63 12.53
N THR A 132 23.59 -24.92 12.19
CA THR A 132 24.36 -26.02 12.78
C THR A 132 25.87 -25.91 12.52
N ASP A 133 26.25 -25.19 11.48
CA ASP A 133 27.62 -24.85 11.10
C ASP A 133 28.14 -23.58 11.79
N ASN A 134 27.38 -23.02 12.74
CA ASN A 134 27.65 -21.76 13.42
C ASN A 134 27.66 -20.53 12.49
N THR A 135 27.10 -20.65 11.29
CA THR A 135 26.97 -19.53 10.35
C THR A 135 25.63 -18.82 10.60
N PRO A 136 25.61 -17.50 10.82
CA PRO A 136 24.36 -16.76 10.96
C PRO A 136 23.67 -16.63 9.60
N TYR A 137 22.38 -16.94 9.55
CA TYR A 137 21.54 -16.67 8.38
C TYR A 137 20.23 -16.01 8.80
N ILE A 138 19.59 -15.34 7.85
CA ILE A 138 18.31 -14.65 8.07
C ILE A 138 17.19 -15.63 7.74
N ASP A 139 16.39 -15.97 8.75
CA ASP A 139 15.18 -16.76 8.59
C ASP A 139 14.03 -15.84 8.15
N PHE A 140 13.69 -15.91 6.86
CA PHE A 140 12.63 -15.08 6.28
C PHE A 140 11.23 -15.46 6.79
N ASP A 141 11.04 -16.65 7.35
CA ASP A 141 9.74 -17.06 7.90
C ASP A 141 9.43 -16.34 9.22
N GLN A 142 10.46 -15.80 9.87
CA GLN A 142 10.32 -14.95 11.07
C GLN A 142 9.98 -13.49 10.73
N PHE A 143 9.99 -13.11 9.45
CA PHE A 143 9.50 -11.80 9.04
C PHE A 143 7.99 -11.79 9.03
N GLN A 144 7.40 -11.03 9.95
CA GLN A 144 5.97 -10.75 9.91
C GLN A 144 5.65 -9.99 8.62
N SER A 145 4.91 -10.63 7.71
CA SER A 145 4.33 -9.94 6.57
C SER A 145 3.30 -8.92 7.08
N PRO A 146 3.42 -7.62 6.77
CA PRO A 146 2.44 -6.62 7.19
C PRO A 146 1.02 -6.96 6.70
N ALA A 147 0.91 -7.53 5.49
CA ALA A 147 -0.36 -8.00 4.95
C ALA A 147 -0.91 -9.18 5.76
N ALA A 148 -0.06 -10.12 6.17
CA ALA A 148 -0.47 -11.22 7.04
C ALA A 148 -0.87 -10.71 8.44
N ALA A 149 -0.14 -9.75 9.01
CA ALA A 149 -0.48 -9.14 10.29
C ALA A 149 -1.82 -8.40 10.24
N VAL A 150 -2.09 -7.65 9.15
CA VAL A 150 -3.38 -7.01 8.92
C VAL A 150 -4.49 -8.05 8.75
N ALA A 151 -4.26 -9.11 7.99
CA ALA A 151 -5.23 -10.19 7.80
C ALA A 151 -5.52 -10.94 9.12
N MET A 152 -4.50 -11.25 9.91
CA MET A 152 -4.64 -11.84 11.24
C MET A 152 -5.43 -10.92 12.16
N LYS A 153 -5.09 -9.63 12.20
CA LYS A 153 -5.83 -8.64 12.98
C LYS A 153 -7.29 -8.54 12.53
N GLN A 154 -7.59 -8.56 11.23
CA GLN A 154 -8.97 -8.59 10.75
C GLN A 154 -9.73 -9.84 11.19
N VAL A 155 -9.06 -10.99 11.26
CA VAL A 155 -9.64 -12.23 11.78
C VAL A 155 -9.90 -12.13 13.28
N GLU A 156 -8.95 -11.60 14.05
CA GLU A 156 -9.08 -11.31 15.48
C GLU A 156 -10.24 -10.34 15.74
N ASP A 157 -10.23 -9.17 15.07
CA ASP A 157 -11.28 -8.16 15.15
C ASP A 157 -12.67 -8.75 14.80
N ARG A 158 -12.74 -9.68 13.85
CA ARG A 158 -13.99 -10.39 13.51
C ARG A 158 -14.42 -11.35 14.61
N ILE A 159 -13.50 -12.11 15.18
CA ILE A 159 -13.78 -13.03 16.31
C ILE A 159 -14.29 -12.22 17.51
N ASP A 160 -13.61 -11.12 17.82
CA ASP A 160 -13.98 -10.22 18.91
C ASP A 160 -15.33 -9.56 18.67
N GLY A 161 -15.59 -9.12 17.43
CA GLY A 161 -16.88 -8.59 17.00
C GLY A 161 -18.01 -9.61 17.16
N ASP A 162 -17.83 -10.84 16.69
CA ASP A 162 -18.81 -11.93 16.83
C ASP A 162 -19.05 -12.30 18.30
N TRP A 163 -17.98 -12.33 19.09
CA TRP A 163 -18.06 -12.57 20.52
C TRP A 163 -18.82 -11.48 21.26
N ALA A 164 -18.53 -10.21 20.97
CA ALA A 164 -19.24 -9.05 21.51
C ALA A 164 -20.73 -9.08 21.13
N LEU A 165 -21.05 -9.40 19.87
CA LEU A 165 -22.43 -9.51 19.39
C LEU A 165 -23.21 -10.64 20.08
N ARG A 166 -22.57 -11.75 20.46
CA ARG A 166 -23.21 -12.84 21.21
C ARG A 166 -23.57 -12.45 22.64
N ARG A 167 -22.84 -11.51 23.25
CA ARG A 167 -23.10 -11.02 24.62
C ARG A 167 -24.08 -9.83 24.62
N ALA A 168 -24.30 -9.21 23.47
CA ALA A 168 -25.24 -8.10 23.32
C ALA A 168 -26.69 -8.58 23.35
N PRO A 169 -27.64 -7.75 23.85
CA PRO A 169 -29.07 -7.99 23.66
C PRO A 169 -29.41 -8.13 22.16
N LEU A 170 -30.32 -9.04 21.81
CA LEU A 170 -30.65 -9.40 20.42
C LEU A 170 -30.95 -8.17 19.53
N ASN A 171 -31.68 -7.19 20.07
CA ASN A 171 -32.06 -5.99 19.35
C ASN A 171 -30.85 -5.09 19.08
N VAL A 172 -29.90 -5.01 20.03
CA VAL A 172 -28.66 -4.23 19.90
C VAL A 172 -27.72 -4.91 18.91
N ALA A 173 -27.57 -6.23 19.00
CA ALA A 173 -26.77 -7.01 18.05
C ALA A 173 -27.29 -6.87 16.61
N SER A 174 -28.61 -6.93 16.43
CA SER A 174 -29.25 -6.76 15.12
C SER A 174 -29.05 -5.35 14.57
N ALA A 175 -29.17 -4.32 15.40
CA ALA A 175 -28.91 -2.94 14.99
C ALA A 175 -27.44 -2.71 14.62
N LEU A 176 -26.49 -3.25 15.40
CA LEU A 176 -25.06 -3.15 15.11
C LEU A 176 -24.69 -3.83 13.79
N ARG A 177 -25.32 -4.97 13.45
CA ARG A 177 -25.14 -5.61 12.14
C ARG A 177 -25.62 -4.73 10.99
N LEU A 178 -26.82 -4.16 11.09
CA LEU A 178 -27.36 -3.24 10.07
C LEU A 178 -26.46 -2.02 9.86
N ILE A 179 -25.90 -1.47 10.94
CA ILE A 179 -25.03 -0.29 10.87
C ILE A 179 -23.67 -0.66 10.27
N CYS A 180 -23.01 -1.68 10.81
CA CYS A 180 -21.61 -1.98 10.50
C CYS A 180 -21.44 -2.82 9.21
N LEU A 181 -22.40 -3.69 8.87
CA LEU A 181 -22.31 -4.57 7.70
C LEU A 181 -23.09 -3.99 6.51
N ASP A 182 -24.30 -3.48 6.75
CA ASP A 182 -25.20 -3.02 5.70
C ASP A 182 -25.13 -1.49 5.46
N GLY A 183 -24.35 -0.76 6.27
CA GLY A 183 -24.16 0.69 6.13
C GLY A 183 -25.44 1.51 6.40
N VAL A 184 -26.41 0.93 7.11
CA VAL A 184 -27.70 1.58 7.40
C VAL A 184 -27.48 2.72 8.40
N ARG A 185 -28.17 3.85 8.19
CA ARG A 185 -28.13 4.99 9.11
C ARG A 185 -28.63 4.56 10.50
N VAL A 186 -27.96 5.04 11.55
CA VAL A 186 -28.24 4.67 12.95
C VAL A 186 -29.72 4.84 13.31
N ASP A 187 -30.36 5.93 12.89
CA ASP A 187 -31.77 6.19 13.18
C ASP A 187 -32.69 5.13 12.56
N THR A 188 -32.40 4.70 11.33
CA THR A 188 -33.16 3.67 10.60
C THR A 188 -32.93 2.28 11.20
N ALA A 189 -31.70 1.96 11.58
CA ALA A 189 -31.37 0.69 12.24
C ALA A 189 -32.04 0.58 13.62
N ALA A 190 -32.08 1.68 14.39
CA ALA A 190 -32.75 1.72 15.69
C ALA A 190 -34.26 1.46 15.55
N GLN A 191 -34.91 2.13 14.59
CA GLN A 191 -36.33 1.91 14.30
C GLN A 191 -36.62 0.48 13.86
N ALA A 192 -35.77 -0.10 13.01
CA ALA A 192 -35.93 -1.48 12.52
C ALA A 192 -35.92 -2.52 13.64
N VAL A 193 -35.24 -2.24 14.76
CA VAL A 193 -35.20 -3.12 15.95
C VAL A 193 -36.14 -2.68 17.08
N GLY A 194 -37.03 -1.72 16.82
CA GLY A 194 -37.99 -1.23 17.80
C GLY A 194 -37.37 -0.42 18.95
N LEU A 195 -36.23 0.25 18.70
CA LEU A 195 -35.55 1.10 19.68
C LEU A 195 -35.53 2.56 19.22
N ASP A 196 -35.59 3.48 20.18
CA ASP A 196 -35.20 4.87 19.96
C ASP A 196 -33.67 4.95 19.77
N ARG A 197 -33.19 5.84 18.91
CA ARG A 197 -31.76 6.16 18.71
C ARG A 197 -31.02 6.38 20.03
N PHE A 198 -31.58 7.15 20.96
CA PHE A 198 -30.94 7.44 22.25
C PHE A 198 -30.88 6.21 23.14
N LYS A 199 -31.90 5.34 23.08
CA LYS A 199 -31.90 4.07 23.79
C LYS A 199 -30.84 3.13 23.22
N LEU A 200 -30.77 3.00 21.90
CA LEU A 200 -29.73 2.22 21.23
C LEU A 200 -28.33 2.70 21.63
N TYR A 201 -28.09 4.01 21.64
CA TYR A 201 -26.81 4.58 22.05
C TYR A 201 -26.43 4.21 23.50
N ARG A 202 -27.39 4.30 24.44
CA ARG A 202 -27.17 3.92 25.84
C ARG A 202 -26.85 2.43 25.99
N GLU A 203 -27.57 1.57 25.28
CA GLU A 203 -27.34 0.12 25.32
C GLU A 203 -25.98 -0.25 24.74
N VAL A 204 -25.57 0.39 23.63
CA VAL A 204 -24.23 0.20 23.05
C VAL A 204 -23.14 0.69 24.00
N ALA A 205 -23.33 1.83 24.67
CA ALA A 205 -22.38 2.33 25.67
C ALA A 205 -22.27 1.38 26.88
N ALA A 206 -23.40 0.86 27.37
CA ALA A 206 -23.43 -0.13 28.45
C ALA A 206 -22.73 -1.43 28.05
N LEU A 207 -22.97 -1.92 26.83
CA LEU A 207 -22.27 -3.07 26.27
C LEU A 207 -20.75 -2.82 26.20
N SER A 208 -20.32 -1.66 25.70
CA SER A 208 -18.90 -1.31 25.63
C SER A 208 -18.24 -1.27 27.00
N ALA A 209 -18.93 -0.74 28.01
CA ALA A 209 -18.42 -0.71 29.38
C ALA A 209 -18.34 -2.13 29.99
N ALA A 210 -19.33 -2.98 29.71
CA ALA A 210 -19.33 -4.37 30.16
C ALA A 210 -18.23 -5.22 29.51
N LEU A 211 -17.93 -4.98 28.23
CA LEU A 211 -16.83 -5.66 27.52
C LEU A 211 -15.46 -5.19 28.04
N ALA A 212 -15.30 -3.91 28.40
CA ALA A 212 -14.05 -3.40 28.96
C ALA A 212 -13.78 -3.89 30.40
N ALA A 213 -14.80 -4.35 31.11
CA ALA A 213 -14.69 -4.87 32.47
C ALA A 213 -14.50 -6.40 32.55
N ALA A 214 -14.61 -7.10 31.42
CA ALA A 214 -14.50 -8.55 31.30
C ALA A 214 -13.09 -8.96 30.87
#